data_AF-A0A935YXR4-F1
#
_entry.id   AF-A0A935YXR4-F1
#
_cell.length_a   1.000
_cell.length_b   1.000
_cell.length_c   1.000
_cell.angle_alpha   90.00
_cell.angle_beta   90.00
_cell.angle_gamma   90.00
#
_symmetry.space_group_name_H-M   'P 1'
#
loop_
_entity.id
_entity.type
_entity.pdbx_description
1 polymer ?
#
loop_
_entity_poly.entity_id
_entity_poly.type
_entity_poly.pdbx_seq_one_letter_code
_entity_poly.pdbx_strand_id
1 'polypeptide(L)'
;MLNKGCSNIPRELGDWITILGKSLPLRAVGTCLELLVGAMLTRSGFVTQSWVMLSTQKHWTSYYKCLRQGKWSWLSLARAFVRVVIQQVGGEIIYLAIDDTLAAQLRKSARKPDSSSAWQQT
;
A
#
# COMPACT_ATOMS: atom_id res chain seq x y z
N MET A 1 -10.95 -15.18 27.21
CA MET A 1 -10.52 -13.78 27.46
C MET A 1 -10.72 -13.00 26.16
N LEU A 2 -11.84 -12.29 26.02
CA LEU A 2 -12.17 -11.53 24.82
C LEU A 2 -11.59 -10.11 24.94
N ASN A 3 -10.69 -9.76 24.03
CA ASN A 3 -10.04 -8.45 23.96
C ASN A 3 -11.08 -7.35 23.80
N LYS A 4 -11.22 -6.50 24.84
CA LYS A 4 -12.04 -5.27 24.89
C LYS A 4 -11.52 -4.14 23.98
N GLY A 5 -10.83 -4.45 22.89
CA GLY A 5 -10.19 -3.46 22.01
C GLY A 5 -10.95 -3.15 20.71
N CYS A 6 -11.85 -4.04 20.26
CA CYS A 6 -12.45 -3.96 18.92
C CYS A 6 -13.97 -3.74 18.91
N SER A 7 -14.59 -3.30 20.01
CA SER A 7 -16.05 -3.17 20.11
C SER A 7 -16.65 -2.07 19.22
N ASN A 8 -15.82 -1.16 18.67
CA ASN A 8 -16.24 -0.05 17.81
C ASN A 8 -15.79 -0.18 16.36
N ILE A 9 -15.12 -1.28 15.99
CA ILE A 9 -14.74 -1.50 14.59
C ILE A 9 -15.96 -2.15 13.92
N PRO A 10 -16.51 -1.54 12.83
CA PRO A 10 -17.53 -2.20 12.03
C PRO A 10 -17.09 -3.61 11.67
N ARG A 11 -17.95 -4.60 11.87
CA ARG A 11 -17.61 -6.02 11.71
C ARG A 11 -17.03 -6.31 10.33
N GLU A 12 -17.57 -5.61 9.33
CA GLU A 12 -17.16 -5.60 7.94
C GLU A 12 -15.67 -5.23 7.80
N LEU A 13 -15.25 -4.15 8.45
CA LEU A 13 -13.85 -3.71 8.42
C LEU A 13 -12.92 -4.75 9.08
N GLY A 14 -13.37 -5.37 10.18
CA GLY A 14 -12.64 -6.46 10.82
C GLY A 14 -12.46 -7.68 9.91
N ASP A 15 -13.51 -8.06 9.18
CA ASP A 15 -13.49 -9.16 8.22
C ASP A 15 -12.57 -8.85 7.04
N TRP A 16 -12.61 -7.63 6.51
CA TRP A 16 -11.72 -7.19 5.43
C TRP A 16 -10.25 -7.23 5.84
N ILE A 17 -9.94 -6.68 7.02
CA ILE A 17 -8.58 -6.71 7.59
C ILE A 17 -8.11 -8.17 7.77
N THR A 18 -9.01 -9.06 8.18
CA THR A 18 -8.69 -10.48 8.37
C THR A 18 -8.38 -11.17 7.04
N ILE A 19 -9.18 -10.92 6.00
CA ILE A 19 -8.97 -11.49 4.66
C ILE A 19 -7.65 -11.00 4.07
N LEU A 20 -7.37 -9.69 4.17
CA LEU A 20 -6.12 -9.09 3.71
C LEU A 20 -4.93 -9.62 4.52
N GLY A 21 -5.04 -9.69 5.84
CA GLY A 21 -4.00 -10.20 6.73
C GLY A 21 -3.62 -11.65 6.44
N LYS A 22 -4.58 -12.51 6.08
CA LYS A 22 -4.31 -13.91 5.68
C LYS A 22 -3.44 -14.04 4.43
N SER A 23 -3.40 -13.02 3.58
CA SER A 23 -2.55 -13.01 2.37
C SER A 23 -1.09 -12.62 2.64
N LEU A 24 -0.80 -12.15 3.85
CA LEU A 24 0.50 -11.62 4.27
C LEU A 24 1.15 -12.54 5.32
N PRO A 25 2.49 -12.59 5.39
CA PRO A 25 3.17 -13.31 6.45
C PRO A 25 2.89 -12.63 7.80
N LEU A 26 2.60 -13.41 8.84
CA LEU A 26 2.19 -12.96 10.18
C LEU A 26 3.02 -11.77 10.72
N ARG A 27 4.34 -11.77 10.48
CA ARG A 27 5.26 -10.73 10.94
C ARG A 27 5.08 -9.38 10.22
N ALA A 28 4.59 -9.38 8.98
CA ALA A 28 4.40 -8.21 8.15
C ALA A 28 2.96 -7.68 8.15
N VAL A 29 1.98 -8.48 8.59
CA VAL A 29 0.55 -8.13 8.59
C VAL A 29 0.31 -6.73 9.18
N GLY A 30 0.71 -6.50 10.43
CA GLY A 30 0.46 -5.21 11.09
C GLY A 30 1.13 -4.05 10.36
N THR A 31 2.39 -4.21 9.96
CA THR A 31 3.17 -3.17 9.28
C THR A 31 2.59 -2.81 7.90
N CYS A 32 2.13 -3.82 7.15
CA CYS A 32 1.55 -3.64 5.83
C CYS A 32 0.15 -3.03 5.90
N LEU A 33 -0.68 -3.49 6.84
CA LEU A 33 -2.02 -2.93 7.07
C LEU A 33 -1.96 -1.48 7.55
N GLU A 34 -1.04 -1.16 8.45
CA GLU A 34 -0.79 0.23 8.86
C GLU A 34 -0.45 1.08 7.63
N LEU A 35 0.51 0.67 6.80
CA LEU A 35 0.81 1.43 5.58
C LEU A 35 -0.38 1.56 4.63
N LEU A 36 -1.17 0.50 4.47
CA LEU A 36 -2.35 0.50 3.61
C LEU A 36 -3.38 1.51 4.11
N VAL A 37 -3.71 1.47 5.41
CA VAL A 37 -4.64 2.42 6.03
C VAL A 37 -4.09 3.84 5.96
N GLY A 38 -2.81 4.04 6.26
CA GLY A 38 -2.15 5.34 6.15
C GLY A 38 -2.18 5.88 4.71
N ALA A 39 -2.01 5.02 3.72
CA ALA A 39 -2.10 5.38 2.31
C ALA A 39 -3.54 5.74 1.91
N MET A 40 -4.56 5.04 2.42
CA MET A 40 -5.95 5.39 2.19
C MET A 40 -6.33 6.74 2.81
N LEU A 41 -5.74 7.09 3.96
CA LEU A 41 -5.97 8.39 4.64
C LEU A 41 -5.19 9.55 3.99
N THR A 42 -4.15 9.27 3.21
CA THR A 42 -3.28 10.30 2.61
C THR A 42 -3.52 10.42 1.11
N ARG A 43 -3.92 11.60 0.63
CA ARG A 43 -4.22 11.83 -0.80
C ARG A 43 -2.99 11.85 -1.71
N SER A 44 -1.78 11.84 -1.15
CA SER A 44 -0.54 12.04 -1.90
C SER A 44 0.09 10.75 -2.43
N GLY A 45 -0.30 9.59 -1.91
CA GLY A 45 0.30 8.30 -2.24
C GLY A 45 1.76 8.12 -1.77
N PHE A 46 2.33 9.05 -1.00
CA PHE A 46 3.68 8.91 -0.46
C PHE A 46 3.67 8.13 0.86
N VAL A 47 4.42 7.02 0.90
CA VAL A 47 4.60 6.15 2.08
C VAL A 47 5.02 6.94 3.32
N THR A 48 5.86 7.96 3.16
CA THR A 48 6.32 8.81 4.27
C THR A 48 5.18 9.62 4.89
N GLN A 49 4.24 10.10 4.07
CA GLN A 49 3.06 10.81 4.61
C GLN A 49 2.12 9.84 5.29
N SER A 50 1.93 8.64 4.73
CA SER A 50 1.16 7.57 5.37
C SER A 50 1.74 7.17 6.73
N TRP A 51 3.07 7.14 6.83
CA TRP A 51 3.79 6.86 8.08
C TRP A 51 3.61 7.96 9.13
N VAL A 52 3.63 9.24 8.74
CA VAL A 52 3.39 10.37 9.67
C VAL A 52 1.91 10.46 10.09
N MET A 53 0.99 10.11 9.20
CA MET A 53 -0.46 10.20 9.44
C MET A 53 -0.96 9.21 10.50
N LEU A 54 -0.29 8.07 10.64
CA LEU A 54 -0.58 7.10 11.67
C LEU A 54 0.37 7.30 12.85
N SER A 55 -0.12 7.13 14.08
CA SER A 55 0.75 7.00 15.26
C SER A 55 1.47 5.64 15.23
N THR A 56 2.42 5.50 14.31
CA THR A 56 3.06 4.22 13.99
C THR A 56 3.82 3.67 15.19
N GLN A 57 3.53 2.43 15.54
CA GLN A 57 4.15 1.76 16.68
C GLN A 57 5.54 1.21 16.37
N LYS A 58 5.90 1.11 15.08
CA LYS A 58 7.16 0.51 14.62
C LYS A 58 8.09 1.54 14.00
N HIS A 59 9.40 1.25 14.03
CA HIS A 59 10.40 2.07 13.34
C HIS A 59 10.24 2.01 11.82
N TRP A 60 10.58 3.11 11.13
CA TRP A 60 10.64 3.25 9.67
C TRP A 60 11.30 2.04 8.96
N THR A 61 12.35 1.49 9.55
CA THR A 61 13.08 0.33 9.03
C THR A 61 12.18 -0.91 8.84
N SER A 62 11.15 -1.10 9.67
CA SER A 62 10.19 -2.20 9.53
C SER A 62 9.30 -2.03 8.30
N TYR A 63 8.84 -0.80 8.05
CA TYR A 63 8.02 -0.44 6.89
C TYR A 63 8.81 -0.58 5.59
N TYR A 64 10.03 -0.04 5.59
CA TYR A 64 10.95 -0.16 4.47
C TYR A 64 11.29 -1.63 4.14
N LYS A 65 11.56 -2.45 5.16
CA LYS A 65 11.75 -3.90 4.99
C LYS A 65 10.51 -4.58 4.44
N CYS A 66 9.32 -4.20 4.89
CA CYS A 66 8.07 -4.75 4.37
C CYS A 66 7.91 -4.46 2.86
N LEU A 67 8.21 -3.24 2.42
CA LEU A 67 8.08 -2.83 1.01
C LEU A 67 9.19 -3.40 0.11
N ARG A 68 10.46 -3.35 0.54
CA ARG A 68 11.60 -3.73 -0.31
C ARG A 68 12.09 -5.16 -0.14
N GLN A 69 11.98 -5.71 1.06
CA GLN A 69 12.55 -7.01 1.45
C GLN A 69 11.48 -7.99 1.93
N GLY A 70 10.20 -7.62 1.79
CA GLY A 70 9.08 -8.42 2.23
C GLY A 70 8.99 -9.69 1.41
N LYS A 71 9.05 -10.84 2.09
CA LYS A 71 8.74 -12.14 1.48
C LYS A 71 7.24 -12.35 1.43
N TRP A 72 6.54 -11.52 0.64
CA TRP A 72 5.10 -11.64 0.43
C TRP A 72 4.76 -11.37 -1.03
N SER A 73 3.67 -11.98 -1.49
CA SER A 73 3.23 -11.88 -2.87
C SER A 73 2.24 -10.72 -2.98
N TRP A 74 2.62 -9.68 -3.73
CA TRP A 74 1.72 -8.57 -4.05
C TRP A 74 0.47 -9.05 -4.80
N LEU A 75 0.60 -10.08 -5.64
CA LEU A 75 -0.51 -10.74 -6.33
C LEU A 75 -1.48 -11.40 -5.34
N SER A 76 -0.97 -12.03 -4.28
CA SER A 76 -1.83 -12.64 -3.25
C SER A 76 -2.64 -11.59 -2.49
N LEU A 77 -2.02 -10.44 -2.19
CA LEU A 77 -2.70 -9.30 -1.57
C LEU A 77 -3.76 -8.69 -2.51
N ALA A 78 -3.42 -8.48 -3.78
CA ALA A 78 -4.35 -7.96 -4.78
C ALA A 78 -5.56 -8.89 -4.96
N ARG A 79 -5.35 -10.21 -5.03
CA ARG A 79 -6.43 -11.21 -5.08
C ARG A 79 -7.31 -11.16 -3.83
N ALA A 80 -6.72 -11.00 -2.65
CA ALA A 80 -7.48 -10.85 -1.41
C ALA A 80 -8.35 -9.58 -1.44
N PHE A 81 -7.83 -8.48 -1.97
CA PHE A 81 -8.57 -7.24 -2.13
C PHE A 81 -9.74 -7.40 -3.12
N VAL A 82 -9.52 -8.02 -4.27
CA VAL A 82 -10.58 -8.32 -5.24
C VAL A 82 -11.69 -9.19 -4.61
N ARG A 83 -11.32 -10.20 -3.80
CA ARG A 83 -12.31 -11.01 -3.08
C ARG A 83 -13.16 -10.18 -2.12
N VAL A 84 -12.55 -9.26 -1.37
CA VAL A 84 -13.28 -8.32 -0.51
C VAL A 84 -14.26 -7.49 -1.35
N VAL A 85 -13.80 -6.91 -2.47
CA VAL A 85 -14.65 -6.09 -3.35
C VAL A 85 -15.84 -6.89 -3.89
N ILE A 86 -15.61 -8.11 -4.41
CA ILE A 86 -16.69 -8.97 -4.93
C ILE A 86 -17.71 -9.30 -3.84
N GLN A 87 -17.25 -9.61 -2.62
CA GLN A 87 -18.14 -9.86 -1.48
C GLN A 87 -19.00 -8.65 -1.09
N GLN A 88 -18.49 -7.42 -1.30
CA GLN A 88 -19.23 -6.20 -0.98
C GLN A 88 -20.21 -5.79 -2.08
N VAL A 89 -19.89 -6.03 -3.36
CA VAL A 89 -20.79 -5.68 -4.48
C VAL A 89 -22.05 -6.54 -4.46
N GLY A 90 -21.94 -7.83 -4.09
CA GLY A 90 -23.09 -8.66 -3.70
C GLY A 90 -24.23 -8.82 -4.74
N GLY A 91 -23.94 -8.62 -6.03
CA GLY A 91 -24.93 -8.61 -7.10
C GLY A 91 -24.86 -9.83 -8.04
N GLU A 92 -25.99 -10.16 -8.67
CA GLU A 92 -26.09 -11.17 -9.72
C GLU A 92 -25.32 -10.77 -11.00
N ILE A 93 -25.21 -9.45 -11.25
CA ILE A 93 -24.50 -8.87 -12.39
C ILE A 93 -23.43 -7.90 -11.87
N ILE A 94 -22.19 -8.09 -12.31
CA ILE A 94 -21.04 -7.25 -11.97
C ILE A 94 -20.52 -6.58 -13.25
N TYR A 95 -20.57 -5.25 -13.29
CA TYR A 95 -19.97 -4.47 -14.38
C TYR A 95 -18.48 -4.26 -14.08
N LEU A 96 -17.61 -4.85 -14.91
CA LEU A 96 -16.16 -4.72 -14.78
C LEU A 96 -15.63 -3.76 -15.84
N ALA A 97 -15.08 -2.63 -15.39
CA ALA A 97 -14.30 -1.74 -16.24
C ALA A 97 -12.83 -2.17 -16.20
N ILE A 98 -12.25 -2.48 -17.37
CA ILE A 98 -10.83 -2.79 -17.53
C ILE A 98 -10.22 -1.67 -18.35
N ASP A 99 -9.17 -1.04 -17.80
CA ASP A 99 -8.40 0.00 -18.46
C ASP A 99 -6.92 -0.26 -18.16
N ASP A 100 -6.06 -0.12 -19.17
CA ASP A 100 -4.62 -0.31 -19.03
C ASP A 100 -3.96 1.03 -18.71
N THR A 101 -3.66 1.27 -17.43
CA THR A 101 -2.91 2.46 -17.03
C THR A 101 -1.41 2.21 -17.09
N LEU A 102 -0.70 2.98 -17.91
CA LEU A 102 0.76 3.01 -17.87
C LEU A 102 1.24 3.67 -16.58
N ALA A 103 1.76 2.86 -15.65
CA ALA A 103 2.48 3.39 -14.50
C ALA A 103 3.81 3.97 -14.98
N ALA A 104 3.84 5.28 -15.26
CA ALA A 104 5.07 5.97 -15.60
C ALA A 104 6.07 5.80 -14.45
N GLN A 105 7.07 4.94 -14.64
CA GLN A 105 8.19 4.86 -13.71
C GLN A 105 8.88 6.22 -13.73
N LEU A 106 8.76 6.96 -12.63
CA LEU A 106 9.64 8.09 -12.32
C LEU A 106 11.06 7.55 -12.08
N ARG A 107 11.73 7.09 -13.15
CA ARG A 107 13.18 7.06 -13.15
C ARG A 107 13.60 8.51 -13.01
N LYS A 108 14.13 8.87 -11.84
CA LYS A 108 15.08 9.98 -11.74
C LYS A 108 16.26 9.59 -12.62
N SER A 109 16.14 9.81 -13.93
CA SER A 109 17.30 10.00 -14.76
C SER A 109 17.98 11.21 -14.15
N ALA A 110 19.01 10.97 -13.35
CA ALA A 110 20.04 11.96 -13.15
C ALA A 110 20.59 12.24 -14.54
N ARG A 111 19.96 13.18 -15.26
CA ARG A 111 20.57 13.85 -16.38
C ARG A 111 21.82 14.48 -15.78
N LYS A 112 22.97 13.81 -15.96
CA LYS A 112 24.27 14.40 -15.70
C LYS A 112 24.23 15.77 -16.40
N PRO A 113 24.48 16.89 -15.70
CA PRO A 113 24.72 18.13 -16.43
C PRO A 113 25.90 17.85 -17.36
N ASP A 114 25.66 18.01 -18.65
CA ASP A 114 26.69 17.88 -19.66
C ASP A 114 27.70 19.02 -19.42
N SER A 115 28.86 18.70 -18.87
CA SER A 115 29.92 19.66 -18.59
C SER A 115 30.77 19.87 -19.83
N SER A 116 30.14 20.21 -20.96
CA SER A 116 30.80 20.56 -22.22
C SER A 116 30.03 21.67 -22.94
N SER A 117 30.03 22.86 -22.35
CA SER A 117 29.94 24.13 -23.08
C SER A 117 30.54 25.28 -22.27
N ALA A 118 31.59 24.99 -21.50
CA ALA A 118 32.56 26.02 -21.16
C ALA A 118 33.37 26.31 -22.43
N TRP A 119 33.47 27.59 -22.80
CA TRP A 119 34.12 28.13 -23.99
C TRP A 119 33.27 28.10 -25.27
N GLN A 120 32.41 29.12 -25.45
CA GLN A 120 32.44 30.02 -26.62
C GLN A 120 31.61 31.28 -26.31
N GLN A 121 32.28 32.34 -25.86
CA GLN A 121 31.92 33.75 -26.15
C GLN A 121 32.99 34.66 -25.54
N THR A 122 33.98 34.99 -26.37
CA THR A 122 34.75 36.23 -26.35
C THR A 122 34.93 36.64 -27.80
#